data_AF-A0A933K6E3-F1
#
_entry.id   AF-A0A933K6E3-F1
#
_cell.length_a   1.000
_cell.length_b   1.000
_cell.length_c   1.000
_cell.angle_alpha   90.00
_cell.angle_beta   90.00
_cell.angle_gamma   90.00
#
_symmetry.space_group_name_H-M   'P 1'
#
loop_
_entity.id
_entity.type
_entity.pdbx_description
1 polymer ?
#
loop_
_entity_poly.entity_id
_entity_poly.type
_entity_poly.pdbx_seq_one_letter_code
_entity_poly.pdbx_strand_id
1 'polypeptide(L)'
;MKNRIRALLKAIGKTQAELAAAVGMTPSAVSRHCDGETAPEPGTTERIARFLGVEVEALGLRERRRTGPKSLAGRIDRDVVEKALERLGLTAAELARKVGITRQSVSAFLTGRSMPRSGTLRKMAQVLRLEAGKLVTLEGE
;
A
#
# COMPACT_ATOMS: atom_id res chain seq x y z
N MET A 1 1.54 0.36 -21.42
CA MET A 1 1.46 -1.09 -21.73
C MET A 1 0.11 -1.65 -21.31
N LYS A 2 -0.37 -2.66 -22.03
CA LYS A 2 -1.58 -3.45 -21.74
C LYS A 2 -1.17 -4.70 -20.94
N ASN A 3 -2.00 -5.10 -20.00
CA ASN A 3 -1.82 -6.32 -19.21
C ASN A 3 -1.78 -7.56 -20.12
N ARG A 4 -0.83 -8.48 -19.90
CA ARG A 4 -0.60 -9.66 -20.76
C ARG A 4 -1.01 -10.99 -20.13
N ILE A 5 -1.49 -11.01 -18.89
CA ILE A 5 -1.81 -12.25 -18.14
C ILE A 5 -2.75 -13.15 -18.95
N ARG A 6 -3.82 -12.59 -19.54
CA ARG A 6 -4.80 -13.36 -20.31
C ARG A 6 -4.21 -13.99 -21.58
N ALA A 7 -3.31 -13.27 -22.25
CA ALA A 7 -2.62 -13.77 -23.44
C ALA A 7 -1.64 -14.90 -23.07
N LEU A 8 -0.93 -14.76 -21.95
CA LEU A 8 -0.01 -15.77 -21.44
C LEU A 8 -0.74 -17.05 -21.01
N LEU A 9 -1.88 -16.94 -20.33
CA LEU A 9 -2.74 -18.08 -20.01
C LEU A 9 -3.15 -18.85 -21.27
N LYS A 10 -3.58 -18.13 -22.31
CA LYS A 10 -3.95 -18.75 -23.60
C LYS A 10 -2.75 -19.45 -24.25
N ALA A 11 -1.55 -18.87 -24.16
CA ALA A 11 -0.34 -19.45 -24.73
C ALA A 11 0.06 -20.78 -24.08
N ILE A 12 -0.20 -20.93 -22.77
CA ILE A 12 0.08 -22.18 -22.04
C ILE A 12 -1.15 -23.10 -21.91
N GLY A 13 -2.26 -22.78 -22.58
CA GLY A 13 -3.49 -23.58 -22.54
C GLY A 13 -4.19 -23.63 -21.17
N LYS A 14 -3.98 -22.61 -20.32
CA LYS A 14 -4.55 -22.54 -18.96
C LYS A 14 -5.71 -21.55 -18.87
N THR A 15 -6.59 -21.80 -17.92
CA THR A 15 -7.76 -20.94 -17.63
C THR A 15 -7.49 -20.00 -16.46
N GLN A 16 -8.32 -18.95 -16.33
CA GLN A 16 -8.28 -18.07 -15.16
C GLN A 16 -8.65 -18.81 -13.86
N ALA A 17 -9.51 -19.85 -13.94
CA ALA A 17 -9.89 -20.67 -12.80
C ALA A 17 -8.71 -21.52 -12.30
N GLU A 18 -7.91 -22.09 -13.21
CA GLU A 18 -6.68 -22.80 -12.84
C GLU A 18 -5.65 -21.87 -12.21
N LEU A 19 -5.49 -20.66 -12.76
CA LEU A 19 -4.63 -19.64 -12.15
C LEU A 19 -5.12 -19.29 -10.74
N ALA A 20 -6.43 -19.04 -10.57
CA ALA A 20 -7.04 -18.72 -9.29
C ALA A 20 -6.76 -19.81 -8.24
N ALA A 21 -6.95 -21.08 -8.60
CA ALA A 21 -6.63 -22.21 -7.74
C ALA A 21 -5.14 -22.27 -7.37
N ALA A 22 -4.24 -22.10 -8.35
CA ALA A 22 -2.79 -22.18 -8.13
C ALA A 22 -2.24 -21.04 -7.26
N VAL A 23 -2.78 -19.83 -7.41
CA VAL A 23 -2.35 -18.65 -6.64
C VAL A 23 -3.19 -18.39 -5.39
N GLY A 24 -4.15 -19.26 -5.07
CA GLY A 24 -5.02 -19.14 -3.90
C GLY A 24 -5.88 -17.88 -3.92
N MET A 25 -6.37 -17.49 -5.11
CA MET A 25 -7.20 -16.31 -5.32
C MET A 25 -8.62 -16.69 -5.72
N THR A 26 -9.55 -15.75 -5.58
CA THR A 26 -10.91 -15.92 -6.14
C THR A 26 -10.91 -15.66 -7.65
N PRO A 27 -11.84 -16.27 -8.41
CA PRO A 27 -11.98 -16.00 -9.85
C PRO A 27 -12.17 -14.51 -10.15
N SER A 28 -12.94 -13.78 -9.33
CA SER A 28 -13.15 -12.34 -9.48
C SER A 28 -11.87 -11.53 -9.30
N ALA A 29 -10.98 -11.91 -8.39
CA ALA A 29 -9.70 -11.24 -8.21
C ALA A 29 -8.78 -11.45 -9.42
N VAL A 30 -8.73 -12.67 -9.94
CA VAL A 30 -7.96 -12.99 -11.15
C VAL A 30 -8.48 -12.25 -12.38
N SER A 31 -9.80 -12.09 -12.53
CA SER A 31 -10.38 -11.30 -13.64
C SER A 31 -9.90 -9.86 -13.60
N ARG A 32 -10.01 -9.17 -12.45
CA ARG A 32 -9.53 -7.78 -12.30
C ARG A 32 -8.04 -7.64 -12.63
N HIS A 33 -7.24 -8.65 -12.26
CA HIS A 33 -5.84 -8.69 -12.64
C HIS A 33 -5.67 -8.91 -14.14
N CYS A 34 -6.42 -9.80 -14.79
CA CYS A 34 -6.34 -10.03 -16.24
C CYS A 34 -6.77 -8.81 -17.05
N ASP A 35 -7.82 -8.12 -16.62
CA ASP A 35 -8.37 -6.94 -17.28
C ASP A 35 -7.53 -5.67 -16.98
N GLY A 36 -6.58 -5.76 -16.05
CA GLY A 36 -5.69 -4.66 -15.69
C GLY A 36 -6.34 -3.57 -14.85
N GLU A 37 -7.52 -3.84 -14.28
CA GLU A 37 -8.25 -2.95 -13.37
C GLU A 37 -7.50 -2.74 -12.05
N THR A 38 -6.76 -3.75 -11.60
CA THR A 38 -5.95 -3.66 -10.38
C THR A 38 -4.66 -4.44 -10.57
N ALA A 39 -3.52 -3.82 -10.26
CA ALA A 39 -2.25 -4.54 -10.24
C ALA A 39 -2.16 -5.41 -8.96
N PRO A 40 -1.78 -6.70 -9.09
CA PRO A 40 -1.54 -7.55 -7.94
C PRO A 40 -0.41 -7.00 -7.06
N GLU A 41 -0.37 -7.43 -5.80
CA GLU A 41 0.75 -7.13 -4.92
C GLU A 41 2.01 -7.91 -5.34
N PRO A 42 3.23 -7.52 -4.91
CA PRO A 42 4.47 -8.14 -5.38
C PRO A 42 4.50 -9.66 -5.23
N GLY A 43 4.17 -10.19 -4.05
CA GLY A 43 4.15 -11.64 -3.84
C GLY A 43 3.13 -12.38 -4.70
N THR A 44 1.95 -11.80 -4.93
CA THR A 44 0.97 -12.35 -5.89
C THR A 44 1.50 -12.29 -7.32
N THR A 45 2.20 -11.22 -7.67
CA THR A 45 2.79 -11.04 -9.00
C THR A 45 3.81 -12.13 -9.29
N GLU A 46 4.69 -12.43 -8.33
CA GLU A 46 5.67 -13.51 -8.45
C GLU A 46 5.00 -14.88 -8.58
N ARG A 47 3.91 -15.14 -7.85
CA ARG A 47 3.15 -16.38 -7.97
C ARG A 47 2.48 -16.53 -9.34
N ILE A 48 1.93 -15.45 -9.88
CA ILE A 48 1.35 -15.42 -11.22
C ILE A 48 2.44 -15.65 -12.28
N ALA A 49 3.58 -14.97 -12.17
CA ALA A 49 4.72 -15.12 -13.07
C ALA A 49 5.23 -16.57 -13.10
N ARG A 50 5.40 -17.17 -11.91
CA ARG A 50 5.80 -18.57 -11.74
C ARG A 50 4.79 -19.54 -12.35
N PHE A 51 3.49 -19.34 -12.13
CA PHE A 51 2.45 -20.17 -12.74
C PHE A 51 2.48 -20.10 -14.27
N LEU A 52 2.77 -18.92 -14.81
CA LEU A 52 2.84 -18.69 -16.25
C LEU A 52 4.18 -19.10 -16.88
N GLY A 53 5.19 -19.44 -16.07
CA GLY A 53 6.52 -19.80 -16.53
C GLY A 53 7.27 -18.63 -17.19
N VAL A 54 7.01 -17.39 -16.76
CA VAL A 54 7.64 -16.19 -17.31
C VAL A 54 8.19 -15.29 -16.20
N GLU A 55 9.07 -14.37 -16.58
CA GLU A 55 9.54 -13.29 -15.71
C GLU A 55 8.42 -12.29 -15.40
N VAL A 56 8.51 -11.63 -14.24
CA VAL A 56 7.51 -10.64 -13.77
C VAL A 56 7.27 -9.53 -14.80
N GLU A 57 8.33 -9.07 -15.48
CA GLU A 57 8.23 -8.01 -16.50
C GLU A 57 7.37 -8.44 -17.71
N ALA A 58 7.37 -9.73 -18.06
CA ALA A 58 6.60 -10.26 -19.18
C ALA A 58 5.09 -10.14 -18.96
N LEU A 59 4.63 -9.99 -17.71
CA LEU A 59 3.22 -9.81 -17.37
C LEU A 59 2.66 -8.47 -17.88
N GLY A 60 3.53 -7.50 -18.19
CA GLY A 60 3.10 -6.18 -18.68
C GLY A 60 2.21 -5.44 -17.69
N LEU A 61 2.33 -5.76 -16.40
CA LEU A 61 1.61 -5.11 -15.32
C LEU A 61 2.09 -3.66 -15.24
N ARG A 62 1.16 -2.71 -15.23
CA ARG A 62 1.51 -1.36 -14.81
C ARG A 62 1.92 -1.45 -13.35
N GLU A 63 3.06 -0.86 -12.98
CA GLU A 63 3.40 -0.65 -11.58
C GLU A 63 2.15 -0.15 -10.86
N ARG A 64 1.84 -0.73 -9.69
CA ARG A 64 0.81 -0.15 -8.82
C ARG A 64 1.17 1.32 -8.70
N ARG A 65 0.35 2.22 -9.27
CA ARG A 65 0.31 3.59 -8.73
C ARG A 65 0.02 3.35 -7.27
N ARG A 66 1.01 3.61 -6.41
CA ARG A 66 0.77 3.78 -4.99
C ARG A 66 -0.24 4.93 -4.96
N THR A 67 -1.52 4.62 -4.91
CA THR A 67 -2.55 5.59 -4.60
C THR A 67 -2.36 5.93 -3.13
N GLY A 68 -1.32 6.73 -2.86
CA GLY A 68 -1.34 7.65 -1.76
C GLY A 68 -2.56 8.55 -1.94
N PRO A 69 -3.10 9.09 -0.85
CA PRO A 69 -4.29 9.92 -0.90
C PRO A 69 -4.07 11.09 -1.86
N LYS A 70 -5.06 11.35 -2.71
CA LYS A 70 -5.11 12.44 -3.70
C LYS A 70 -5.13 13.86 -3.07
N SER A 71 -4.82 14.01 -1.78
CA SER A 71 -5.25 15.17 -1.00
C SER A 71 -4.33 15.48 0.18
N LEU A 72 -3.08 15.84 -0.11
CA LEU A 72 -2.24 16.92 0.46
C LEU A 72 -0.84 16.71 -0.12
N ALA A 73 -0.15 17.77 -0.54
CA ALA A 73 1.19 17.74 -1.15
C ALA A 73 2.31 17.39 -0.16
N GLY A 74 2.02 16.56 0.85
CA GLY A 74 2.97 16.19 1.89
C GLY A 74 2.78 14.77 2.38
N ARG A 75 3.78 14.27 3.10
CA ARG A 75 3.83 12.97 3.78
C ARG A 75 4.05 13.19 5.28
N ILE A 76 3.62 12.24 6.11
CA ILE A 76 4.02 12.28 7.52
C ILE A 76 5.53 12.14 7.60
N ASP A 77 6.17 13.06 8.32
CA ASP A 77 7.58 12.98 8.61
C ASP A 77 7.80 11.93 9.70
N ARG A 78 8.24 10.74 9.26
CA ARG A 78 8.44 9.59 10.14
C ARG A 78 9.47 9.90 11.23
N ASP A 79 10.58 10.54 10.88
CA ASP A 79 11.67 10.81 11.81
C ASP A 79 11.21 11.73 12.94
N VAL A 80 10.43 12.77 12.60
CA VAL A 80 9.80 13.66 13.60
C VAL A 80 8.88 12.88 14.53
N VAL A 81 8.06 11.97 13.99
CA VAL A 81 7.15 11.16 14.82
C VAL A 81 7.91 10.19 15.72
N GLU A 82 8.91 9.48 15.18
CA GLU A 82 9.70 8.49 15.93
C GLU A 82 10.47 9.17 17.07
N LYS A 83 11.16 10.28 16.80
CA LYS A 83 11.84 11.06 17.86
C LYS A 83 10.88 11.58 18.93
N ALA A 84 9.68 12.00 18.54
CA ALA A 84 8.68 12.45 19.50
C ALA A 84 8.16 11.30 20.37
N LEU A 85 7.97 10.11 19.79
CA LEU A 85 7.59 8.91 20.52
C LEU A 85 8.67 8.48 21.53
N GLU A 86 9.94 8.44 21.09
CA GLU A 86 11.08 8.14 21.96
C GLU A 86 11.19 9.12 23.13
N ARG A 87 11.11 10.43 22.84
CA ARG A 87 11.15 11.49 23.87
C ARG A 87 10.02 11.37 24.89
N LEU A 88 8.86 10.87 24.48
CA LEU A 88 7.69 10.71 25.35
C LEU A 88 7.61 9.31 25.98
N GLY A 89 8.53 8.40 25.67
CA GLY A 89 8.49 7.01 26.11
C GLY A 89 7.23 6.27 25.61
N LEU A 90 6.71 6.64 24.44
CA LEU A 90 5.49 6.07 23.87
C LEU A 90 5.82 5.12 22.72
N THR A 91 5.07 4.03 22.63
CA THR A 91 5.10 3.17 21.45
C THR A 91 4.11 3.65 20.38
N ALA A 92 4.31 3.24 19.12
CA ALA A 92 3.34 3.48 18.05
C ALA A 92 1.95 2.87 18.35
N ALA A 93 1.90 1.78 19.12
CA ALA A 93 0.65 1.17 19.56
C ALA A 93 -0.09 2.04 20.59
N GLU A 94 0.65 2.64 21.53
CA GLU A 94 0.08 3.57 22.50
C GLU A 94 -0.37 4.89 21.86
N LEU A 95 0.38 5.39 20.87
CA LEU A 95 -0.07 6.51 20.05
C LEU A 95 -1.40 6.19 19.37
N ALA A 96 -1.50 5.02 18.73
CA ALA A 96 -2.72 4.58 18.08
C ALA A 96 -3.90 4.56 19.08
N ARG A 97 -3.69 3.97 20.26
CA ARG A 97 -4.69 3.89 21.34
C ARG A 97 -5.12 5.29 21.83
N LYS A 98 -4.17 6.19 22.08
CA LYS A 98 -4.44 7.57 22.54
C LYS A 98 -5.16 8.41 21.50
N VAL A 99 -4.89 8.20 20.21
CA VAL A 99 -5.53 8.91 19.10
C VAL A 99 -6.92 8.32 18.77
N GLY A 100 -7.15 7.05 19.11
CA GLY A 100 -8.38 6.32 18.79
C GLY A 100 -8.37 5.72 17.38
N ILE A 101 -7.21 5.25 16.92
CA ILE A 101 -7.01 4.59 15.62
C ILE A 101 -6.31 3.25 15.80
N THR A 102 -6.25 2.46 14.73
CA THR A 102 -5.53 1.18 14.75
C THR A 102 -4.02 1.40 14.58
N ARG A 103 -3.21 0.44 15.07
CA ARG A 103 -1.76 0.43 14.82
C ARG A 103 -1.45 0.34 13.33
N GLN A 104 -2.28 -0.35 12.54
CA GLN A 104 -2.14 -0.42 11.10
C GLN A 104 -2.29 0.96 10.45
N SER A 105 -3.21 1.82 10.93
CA SER A 105 -3.34 3.20 10.44
C SER A 105 -2.08 4.01 10.71
N VAL A 106 -1.51 3.92 11.92
CA VAL A 106 -0.23 4.59 12.25
C VAL A 106 0.88 4.12 11.31
N SER A 107 1.00 2.80 11.10
CA SER A 107 1.98 2.24 10.17
C SER A 107 1.77 2.73 8.73
N ALA A 108 0.52 2.78 8.25
CA ALA A 108 0.18 3.28 6.93
C ALA A 108 0.54 4.76 6.76
N PHE A 109 0.37 5.57 7.81
CA PHE A 109 0.79 6.97 7.82
C PHE A 109 2.32 7.12 7.76
N LEU A 110 3.04 6.42 8.63
CA LEU A 110 4.51 6.47 8.71
C LEU A 110 5.23 5.87 7.49
N THR A 111 4.53 5.08 6.68
CA THR A 111 5.06 4.51 5.43
C THR A 111 4.56 5.24 4.19
N GLY A 112 3.81 6.34 4.36
CA GLY A 112 3.25 7.12 3.25
C GLY A 112 2.18 6.40 2.42
N ARG A 113 1.65 5.27 2.91
CA ARG A 113 0.55 4.54 2.24
C ARG A 113 -0.78 5.27 2.37
N SER A 114 -0.95 6.06 3.42
CA SER A 114 -2.12 6.92 3.64
C SER A 114 -1.75 8.17 4.43
N MET A 115 -2.65 9.15 4.44
CA MET A 115 -2.56 10.37 5.25
C MET A 115 -3.66 10.33 6.30
N PRO A 116 -3.38 10.72 7.56
CA PRO A 116 -4.43 10.95 8.53
C PRO A 116 -5.35 12.08 8.06
N ARG A 117 -6.65 11.93 8.34
CA ARG A 117 -7.61 13.04 8.23
C ARG A 117 -7.17 14.17 9.15
N SER A 118 -7.57 15.42 8.84
CA SER A 118 -7.18 16.60 9.62
C SER A 118 -7.45 16.47 11.13
N GLY A 119 -8.58 15.85 11.52
CA GLY A 119 -8.88 15.59 12.93
C GLY A 119 -7.93 14.57 13.57
N THR A 120 -7.59 13.50 12.86
CA THR A 120 -6.61 12.49 13.31
C THR A 120 -5.22 13.10 13.41
N LEU A 121 -4.81 13.92 12.44
CA LEU A 121 -3.52 14.61 12.45
C LEU A 121 -3.40 15.55 13.66
N ARG A 122 -4.45 16.33 13.96
CA ARG A 122 -4.49 17.19 15.16
C ARG A 122 -4.38 16.40 16.45
N LYS A 123 -5.07 15.25 16.56
CA LYS A 123 -4.96 14.37 17.73
C LYS A 123 -3.55 13.77 17.88
N MET A 124 -2.94 13.34 16.78
CA MET A 124 -1.55 12.88 16.79
C MET A 124 -0.62 14.00 17.27
N ALA A 125 -0.78 15.22 16.77
CA ALA A 125 -0.02 16.40 17.18
C ALA A 125 -0.15 16.68 18.69
N GLN A 126 -1.37 16.61 19.21
CA GLN A 126 -1.64 16.77 20.65
C GLN A 126 -0.94 15.69 21.49
N VAL A 127 -1.02 14.42 21.10
CA VAL A 127 -0.37 13.32 21.83
C VAL A 127 1.15 13.44 21.79
N LEU A 128 1.70 13.82 20.62
CA LEU A 128 3.15 13.97 20.40
C LEU A 128 3.71 15.30 20.93
N ARG A 129 2.87 16.20 21.43
CA ARG A 129 3.24 17.55 21.87
C ARG A 129 4.02 18.32 20.79
N LEU A 130 3.49 18.28 19.57
CA LEU A 130 4.02 18.95 18.39
C LEU A 130 2.92 19.74 17.69
N GLU A 131 3.30 20.69 16.84
CA GLU A 131 2.36 21.33 15.93
C GLU A 131 2.04 20.40 14.75
N ALA A 132 0.79 20.42 14.27
CA ALA A 132 0.36 19.55 13.17
C ALA A 132 1.19 19.77 11.89
N GLY A 133 1.66 20.98 11.64
CA GLY A 133 2.54 21.30 10.51
C GLY A 133 3.93 20.68 10.61
N LYS A 134 4.45 20.45 11.82
CA LYS A 134 5.76 19.80 12.03
C LYS A 134 5.71 18.28 11.78
N LEU A 135 4.52 17.68 11.84
CA LEU A 135 4.34 16.25 11.57
C LEU A 135 4.32 15.92 10.07
N VAL A 136 4.25 16.93 9.21
CA VAL A 136 4.12 16.77 7.77
C VAL A 136 5.32 17.41 7.09
N THR A 137 5.96 16.69 6.19
CA THR A 137 6.94 17.28 5.26
C THR A 137 6.27 17.45 3.89
N LEU A 138 6.51 18.58 3.24
CA LEU A 138 6.01 18.87 1.90
C LEU A 138 6.97 18.25 0.88
N GLU A 139 6.46 17.57 -0.14
CA GLU A 139 7.33 17.10 -1.22
C GLU A 139 7.50 18.22 -2.26
N GLY A 140 8.69 18.83 -2.32
CA GLY A 140 8.98 19.87 -3.32
C GLY A 140 10.15 20.82 -3.03
N GLU A 141 11.23 20.36 -2.42
CA GLU A 141 12.54 21.07 -2.42
C GLU A 141 13.58 20.23 -3.16
#